data_AF-A0ABD4DRF5-F1
#
_entry.id   AF-A0ABD4DRF5-F1
#
_cell.length_a   1.000
_cell.length_b   1.000
_cell.length_c   1.000
_cell.angle_alpha   90.00
_cell.angle_beta   90.00
_cell.angle_gamma   90.00
#
_symmetry.space_group_name_H-M   'P 1'
#
loop_
_entity.id
_entity.type
_entity.pdbx_description
1 polymer ?
#
loop_
_entity_poly.entity_id
_entity_poly.type
_entity_poly.pdbx_seq_one_letter_code
_entity_poly.pdbx_strand_id
1 'polypeptide(L)'
;MFVLRRISGERIEMNKVIGDGYTVIDRESNYEEFKRVFEHYFEKRHFADLDPEGDSDTKNCYAFVTHDSIIQPLYKNQQNYIMSENGKTFSNLTYR
;
A
#
# COMPACT_ATOMS: atom_id res chain seq x y z
N MET A 1 2.74 16.08 9.65
CA MET A 1 3.32 15.15 8.66
C MET A 1 2.89 13.71 8.96
N PHE A 2 2.51 12.95 7.94
CA PHE A 2 2.14 11.53 8.02
C PHE A 2 3.32 10.62 7.64
N VAL A 3 3.41 9.51 8.36
CA VAL A 3 4.41 8.47 8.21
C VAL A 3 3.70 7.13 8.03
N LEU A 4 4.08 6.37 7.01
CA LEU A 4 3.68 4.97 6.86
C LEU A 4 4.66 4.12 7.65
N ARG A 5 4.17 3.46 8.69
CA ARG A 5 4.88 2.35 9.33
C ARG A 5 4.45 1.04 8.72
N ARG A 6 5.45 0.23 8.38
CA ARG A 6 5.27 -1.14 7.90
C ARG A 6 6.04 -2.08 8.78
N ILE A 7 5.40 -3.19 9.13
CA ILE A 7 6.02 -4.28 9.88
C ILE A 7 5.92 -5.53 9.00
N SER A 8 7.07 -6.04 8.58
CA SER A 8 7.12 -7.28 7.78
C SER A 8 6.74 -8.50 8.63
N GLY A 9 6.47 -9.63 7.98
CA GLY A 9 6.29 -10.91 8.68
C GLY A 9 7.49 -11.32 9.55
N GLU A 10 8.69 -10.85 9.22
CA GLU A 10 9.94 -11.05 9.99
C GLU A 10 10.12 -10.04 11.14
N ARG A 11 9.10 -9.22 11.41
CA ARG A 11 9.12 -8.13 12.42
C ARG A 11 10.15 -7.03 12.14
N ILE A 12 10.54 -6.85 10.88
CA ILE A 12 11.33 -5.69 10.46
C ILE A 12 10.39 -4.49 10.36
N GLU A 13 10.70 -3.44 11.11
CA GLU A 13 9.95 -2.18 11.09
C GLU A 13 10.60 -1.16 10.16
N MET A 14 9.79 -0.53 9.32
CA MET A 14 10.21 0.56 8.44
C MET A 14 9.23 1.72 8.53
N ASN A 15 9.76 2.92 8.68
CA ASN A 15 8.98 4.16 8.63
C ASN A 15 9.35 4.93 7.35
N LYS A 16 8.36 5.32 6.57
CA LYS A 16 8.53 6.19 5.40
C LYS A 16 7.65 7.41 5.55
N VAL A 17 8.25 8.60 5.47
CA VAL A 17 7.50 9.86 5.39
C VAL A 17 6.70 9.86 4.10
N ILE A 18 5.40 10.14 4.19
CA ILE A 18 4.49 10.19 3.05
C ILE A 18 4.24 11.64 2.63
N GLY A 19 4.07 12.55 3.60
CA GLY A 19 3.82 13.96 3.33
C GLY A 19 2.92 14.61 4.37
N ASP A 20 2.27 15.72 4.01
CA ASP A 20 1.30 16.40 4.88
C ASP A 20 -0.14 15.89 4.70
N GLY A 21 -0.38 15.08 3.67
CA GLY A 21 -1.61 14.35 3.41
C GLY A 21 -1.33 12.95 2.85
N TYR A 22 -2.39 12.19 2.61
CA TYR A 22 -2.33 10.92 1.89
C TYR A 22 -3.71 10.52 1.38
N THR A 23 -3.73 9.68 0.35
CA THR A 23 -4.91 8.98 -0.17
C THR A 23 -4.65 7.49 -0.11
N VAL A 24 -5.65 6.72 0.35
CA VAL A 24 -5.62 5.25 0.31
C VAL A 24 -6.51 4.80 -0.84
N ILE A 25 -5.94 4.00 -1.74
CA ILE A 25 -6.63 3.42 -2.88
C ILE A 25 -6.69 1.92 -2.61
N ASP A 26 -7.85 1.46 -2.14
CA ASP A 26 -8.09 0.08 -1.76
C ASP A 26 -8.68 -0.72 -2.94
N ARG A 27 -8.18 -1.94 -3.16
CA ARG A 27 -8.57 -2.80 -4.29
C ARG A 27 -10.06 -3.13 -4.27
N GLU A 28 -10.63 -3.37 -3.09
CA GLU A 28 -12.02 -3.81 -2.94
C GLU A 28 -12.99 -2.63 -3.01
N SER A 29 -12.58 -1.47 -2.49
CA SER A 29 -13.40 -0.26 -2.43
C SER A 29 -13.41 0.52 -3.75
N ASN A 30 -12.31 0.55 -4.49
CA ASN A 30 -12.21 1.25 -5.78
C ASN A 30 -11.24 0.54 -6.73
N TYR A 31 -11.73 -0.55 -7.34
CA TYR A 31 -10.92 -1.41 -8.20
C TYR A 31 -10.34 -0.70 -9.43
N GLU A 32 -11.10 0.18 -10.10
CA GLU A 32 -10.64 0.83 -11.33
C GLU A 32 -9.46 1.78 -11.06
N GLU A 33 -9.54 2.56 -9.98
CA GLU A 33 -8.44 3.43 -9.57
C GLU A 33 -7.24 2.61 -9.09
N PHE A 34 -7.48 1.54 -8.32
CA PHE A 34 -6.43 0.62 -7.89
C PHE A 34 -5.70 0.02 -9.10
N LYS A 35 -6.45 -0.48 -10.09
CA LYS A 35 -5.90 -1.05 -11.32
C LYS A 35 -5.03 -0.05 -12.05
N ARG A 36 -5.50 1.19 -12.22
CA ARG A 36 -4.73 2.25 -12.89
C ARG A 36 -3.38 2.50 -12.19
N VAL A 37 -3.39 2.63 -10.87
CA VAL A 37 -2.17 2.87 -10.08
C VAL A 37 -1.27 1.65 -10.09
N PHE A 38 -1.83 0.45 -10.00
CA PHE A 38 -1.09 -0.80 -10.09
C PHE A 38 -0.34 -0.91 -11.42
N GLU A 39 -1.03 -0.72 -12.54
CA GLU A 39 -0.44 -0.86 -13.88
C GLU A 39 0.65 0.18 -14.11
N HIS A 40 0.50 1.38 -13.55
CA HIS A 40 1.53 2.41 -13.56
C HIS A 40 2.75 2.06 -12.70
N TYR A 41 2.54 1.56 -11.47
CA TYR A 41 3.63 1.31 -10.51
C TYR A 41 4.43 0.05 -10.84
N PHE A 42 3.75 -1.04 -11.20
CA PHE A 42 4.39 -2.34 -11.48
C PHE A 42 4.73 -2.52 -12.96
N GLU A 43 4.29 -1.61 -13.85
CA GLU A 43 4.45 -1.72 -15.31
C GLU A 43 3.89 -3.05 -15.86
N LYS A 44 2.83 -3.57 -15.22
CA LYS A 44 2.19 -4.86 -15.53
C LYS A 44 0.67 -4.70 -15.53
N ARG A 45 -0.02 -5.43 -16.41
CA ARG A 45 -1.49 -5.48 -16.41
C ARG A 45 -2.00 -6.19 -15.15
N HIS A 46 -3.02 -5.64 -14.51
CA HIS A 46 -3.65 -6.29 -13.36
C HIS A 46 -4.89 -7.07 -13.80
N PHE A 47 -4.84 -8.40 -13.65
CA PHE A 47 -5.95 -9.30 -13.93
C PHE A 47 -6.59 -9.84 -12.64
N ALA A 48 -6.55 -9.07 -11.55
CA ALA A 48 -7.02 -9.50 -10.23
C ALA A 48 -6.44 -10.87 -9.84
N ASP A 49 -7.27 -11.76 -9.28
CA ASP A 49 -6.83 -13.06 -8.78
C ASP A 49 -6.51 -14.08 -9.91
N LEU A 50 -6.71 -13.70 -11.18
CA LEU A 50 -6.47 -14.54 -12.36
C LEU A 50 -5.16 -14.21 -13.07
N ASP A 51 -4.31 -13.34 -12.51
CA ASP A 51 -3.06 -12.91 -13.14
C ASP A 51 -2.04 -14.08 -13.25
N PRO A 52 -1.80 -14.61 -14.47
CA PRO A 52 -0.88 -15.71 -14.69
C PRO A 52 0.59 -15.27 -14.59
N GLU A 53 0.87 -13.98 -14.74
CA GLU A 53 2.21 -13.37 -14.70
C GLU A 53 2.53 -12.74 -13.34
N GLY A 54 1.58 -12.82 -12.39
CA GLY A 54 1.73 -12.23 -11.07
C GLY A 54 2.81 -12.94 -10.24
N ASP A 55 3.71 -12.15 -9.66
CA ASP A 55 4.69 -12.57 -8.68
C ASP A 55 4.13 -12.43 -7.25
N SER A 56 4.99 -12.68 -6.25
CA SER A 56 4.59 -12.59 -4.84
C SER A 56 4.10 -11.18 -4.46
N ASP A 57 4.73 -10.13 -4.99
CA ASP A 57 4.41 -8.76 -4.59
C ASP A 57 3.12 -8.30 -5.27
N THR A 58 2.98 -8.56 -6.58
CA THR A 58 1.77 -8.17 -7.31
C THR A 58 0.51 -8.88 -6.79
N LYS A 59 0.60 -10.18 -6.47
CA LYS A 59 -0.54 -10.95 -5.94
C LYS A 59 -0.93 -10.56 -4.52
N ASN A 60 0.03 -10.09 -3.73
CA ASN A 60 -0.22 -9.67 -2.35
C ASN A 60 -0.53 -8.18 -2.21
N CYS A 61 -0.39 -7.37 -3.26
CA CYS A 61 -0.74 -5.96 -3.22
C CYS A 61 -2.26 -5.80 -3.12
N TYR A 62 -2.75 -5.17 -2.05
CA TYR A 62 -4.19 -4.98 -1.81
C TYR A 62 -4.61 -3.51 -1.76
N ALA A 63 -3.68 -2.59 -1.55
CA ALA A 63 -3.95 -1.16 -1.55
C ALA A 63 -2.69 -0.37 -1.89
N PHE A 64 -2.88 0.90 -2.25
CA PHE A 64 -1.80 1.88 -2.37
C PHE A 64 -2.04 3.05 -1.42
N VAL A 65 -0.96 3.56 -0.84
CA VAL A 65 -0.95 4.89 -0.24
C VAL A 65 -0.25 5.84 -1.18
N THR A 66 -0.90 6.94 -1.50
CA THR A 66 -0.40 7.94 -2.45
C THR A 66 -0.43 9.34 -1.86
N HIS A 67 0.53 10.16 -2.25
CA HIS A 67 0.56 11.61 -1.99
C HIS A 67 1.58 12.24 -2.94
N ASP A 68 1.16 13.23 -3.73
CA ASP A 68 1.95 13.82 -4.82
C ASP A 68 2.56 12.73 -5.74
N SER A 69 3.89 12.65 -5.82
CA SER A 69 4.62 11.66 -6.61
C SER A 69 4.94 10.37 -5.85
N ILE A 70 4.56 10.27 -4.57
CA ILE A 70 4.80 9.06 -3.77
C ILE A 70 3.65 8.09 -4.02
N ILE A 71 4.02 6.90 -4.48
CA ILE A 71 3.14 5.73 -4.56
C ILE A 71 3.77 4.64 -3.71
N GLN A 72 3.02 4.10 -2.76
CA GLN A 72 3.49 3.07 -1.86
C GLN A 72 2.50 1.89 -1.83
N PRO A 73 2.84 0.74 -2.43
CA PRO A 73 2.02 -0.47 -2.32
C PRO A 73 1.99 -0.97 -0.87
N LEU A 74 0.84 -1.51 -0.49
CA LEU A 74 0.58 -2.24 0.76
C LEU A 74 0.32 -3.71 0.45
N TYR A 75 0.98 -4.59 1.19
CA TYR A 75 0.97 -6.03 0.95
C TYR A 75 0.32 -6.82 2.09
N LYS A 76 -0.44 -7.88 1.74
CA LYS A 76 -1.21 -8.71 2.68
C LYS A 76 -0.37 -9.35 3.79
N ASN A 77 0.92 -9.56 3.54
CA ASN A 77 1.88 -10.14 4.48
C ASN A 77 2.57 -9.10 5.40
N GLN A 78 2.06 -7.87 5.46
CA GLN A 78 2.61 -6.78 6.27
C GLN A 78 1.53 -6.15 7.13
N GLN A 79 1.92 -5.65 8.30
CA GLN A 79 1.08 -4.74 9.07
C GLN A 79 1.39 -3.31 8.63
N ASN A 80 0.36 -2.53 8.33
CA ASN A 80 0.48 -1.21 7.74
C ASN A 80 -0.27 -0.19 8.62
N TYR A 81 0.43 0.85 9.06
CA TYR A 81 -0.11 1.89 9.94
C TYR A 81 0.22 3.28 9.41
N ILE A 82 -0.77 4.17 9.46
CA ILE A 82 -0.53 5.60 9.28
C ILE A 82 -0.33 6.25 10.64
N MET A 83 0.75 7.00 10.75
CA MET A 83 1.21 7.63 11.98
C MET A 83 1.53 9.10 11.76
N SER A 84 1.52 9.90 12.81
CA SER A 84 2.19 11.21 12.80
C SER A 84 3.69 11.04 13.00
N GLU A 85 4.43 12.11 12.70
CA GLU A 85 5.86 12.22 12.99
C GLU A 85 6.24 11.94 14.46
N ASN A 86 5.37 12.25 15.42
CA ASN A 86 5.61 11.99 16.84
C ASN A 86 5.27 10.55 17.29
N GLY A 87 4.94 9.66 16.35
CA GLY A 87 4.74 8.24 16.63
C GLY A 87 3.32 7.86 17.06
N LYS A 88 2.34 8.77 16.99
CA LYS A 88 0.93 8.44 17.27
C LYS A 88 0.29 7.77 16.06
N THR A 89 -0.33 6.62 16.25
CA THR A 89 -1.09 5.92 15.20
C THR A 89 -2.46 6.57 14.98
N PHE A 90 -2.82 6.82 13.72
CA PHE A 90 -4.11 7.37 13.31
C PHE A 90 -4.99 6.34 12.64
N SER A 91 -4.39 5.43 11.86
CA SER A 91 -5.13 4.42 11.12
C SER A 91 -4.35 3.13 11.02
N ASN A 92 -5.07 2.01 11.09
CA ASN A 92 -4.56 0.68 10.79
C ASN A 92 -5.10 0.28 9.42
N LEU A 93 -4.20 0.19 8.44
CA LEU A 93 -4.51 -0.18 7.07
C LEU A 93 -4.24 -1.66 6.80
N THR A 94 -3.86 -2.44 7.80
CA THR A 94 -3.53 -3.88 7.67
C THR A 94 -4.73 -4.65 7.11
N TYR A 95 -4.46 -5.48 6.10
CA TYR A 95 -5.46 -6.38 5.51
C TYR A 95 -6.03 -7.33 6.56
N ARG A 96 -7.35 -7.60 6.52
CA ARG A 96 -8.06 -8.47 7.47
C ARG A 96 -8.71 -9.65 6.76
#